data_AF-A0A8J7TK18-F1
#
_entry.id   AF-A0A8J7TK18-F1
#
_cell.length_a   1.000
_cell.length_b   1.000
_cell.length_c   1.000
_cell.angle_alpha   90.00
_cell.angle_beta   90.00
_cell.angle_gamma   90.00
#
_symmetry.space_group_name_H-M   'P 1'
#
loop_
_entity.id
_entity.type
_entity.pdbx_description
1 polymer ?
#
loop_
_entity_poly.entity_id
_entity_poly.type
_entity_poly.pdbx_seq_one_letter_code
_entity_poly.pdbx_strand_id
1 'polypeptide(L)'
;MPMNKDYKGTRSQPRALYLVALLSFGLAAFFCLDKQFSLHLTYDLSSPFRRKPPLQWRTRSEALSECAKVKKPILYVLIQKGEPFAYRLESEGLSNPDVSAYINENFLPVRVEMPSGYSNEVTEMRLGEGFKGFTDQLGSRRQTGLFVVPYKLARAKSDEISSSANLAELGRNRNSDLNNQVFGDGYEYVYGEEDYRYSGFRGSPVTRKAPYLNSYRDIPDLMRYLYLARSWHTLKPTRGEVNWLSHEVLKEPNHGDKPRLLVMVNDCGSASDSFRLSCLLSPDVRSLIESDYRPVFVEFHPYEPEKDKSIQYLKEQYDLRAEHDLPAVIKVDDEGRSNILRGNIYKDNLIDFLKSHEVQKTQSQ
;
A
#
# COMPACT_ATOMS: atom_id res chain seq x y z
N MET A 1 -42.33 -75.05 -0.35
CA MET A 1 -42.35 -73.58 -0.20
C MET A 1 -42.71 -72.97 -1.54
N PRO A 2 -43.83 -72.24 -1.68
CA PRO A 2 -44.17 -71.61 -2.94
C PRO A 2 -43.26 -70.41 -3.19
N MET A 3 -42.57 -70.42 -4.33
CA MET A 3 -41.81 -69.27 -4.85
C MET A 3 -42.79 -68.13 -5.16
N ASN A 4 -42.70 -67.05 -4.39
CA ASN A 4 -43.41 -65.80 -4.67
C ASN A 4 -42.88 -65.23 -6.00
N LYS A 5 -43.62 -65.44 -7.09
CA LYS A 5 -43.29 -64.99 -8.46
C LYS A 5 -43.69 -63.54 -8.75
N ASP A 6 -44.05 -62.76 -7.73
CA ASP A 6 -44.57 -61.39 -7.89
C ASP A 6 -43.71 -60.31 -7.21
N TYR A 7 -42.38 -60.46 -7.21
CA TYR A 7 -41.51 -59.30 -7.05
C TYR A 7 -41.04 -58.79 -8.41
N LYS A 8 -41.94 -58.13 -9.14
CA LYS A 8 -41.54 -57.25 -10.26
C LYS A 8 -40.91 -56.00 -9.64
N GLY A 9 -39.58 -55.94 -9.61
CA GLY A 9 -38.86 -54.75 -9.17
C GLY A 9 -39.28 -53.52 -9.99
N THR A 10 -40.19 -52.72 -9.46
CA THR A 10 -40.68 -51.47 -10.05
C THR A 10 -39.73 -50.31 -9.79
N ARG A 11 -38.46 -50.45 -10.18
CA ARG A 11 -37.54 -49.32 -10.27
C ARG A 11 -36.80 -49.37 -11.60
N SER A 12 -37.52 -49.14 -12.68
CA SER A 12 -36.87 -48.57 -13.87
C SER A 12 -36.43 -47.16 -13.47
N GLN A 13 -35.16 -47.00 -13.09
CA GLN A 13 -34.62 -45.66 -12.87
C GLN A 13 -34.77 -44.89 -14.20
N PRO A 14 -35.34 -43.67 -14.18
CA PRO A 14 -35.55 -42.88 -15.38
C PRO A 14 -34.25 -42.75 -16.17
N ARG A 15 -34.24 -43.08 -17.47
CA ARG A 15 -33.07 -42.89 -18.35
C ARG A 15 -32.54 -41.44 -18.31
N ALA A 16 -33.42 -40.49 -18.02
CA ALA A 16 -33.09 -39.09 -17.78
C ALA A 16 -32.12 -38.88 -16.61
N LEU A 17 -32.20 -39.68 -15.53
CA LEU A 17 -31.27 -39.59 -14.40
C LEU A 17 -29.85 -39.99 -14.80
N TYR A 18 -29.69 -40.99 -15.67
CA TYR A 18 -28.37 -41.37 -16.20
C TYR A 18 -27.80 -40.30 -17.13
N LEU A 19 -28.65 -39.66 -17.95
CA LEU A 19 -28.24 -38.52 -18.78
C LEU A 19 -27.80 -37.32 -17.93
N VAL A 20 -28.57 -36.97 -16.89
CA VAL A 20 -28.18 -35.92 -15.94
C VAL A 20 -26.90 -36.30 -15.22
N ALA A 21 -26.76 -37.53 -14.73
CA ALA A 21 -25.54 -37.99 -14.07
C ALA A 21 -24.32 -37.94 -15.00
N LEU A 22 -24.47 -38.33 -16.27
CA LEU A 22 -23.39 -38.31 -17.26
C LEU A 22 -23.00 -36.88 -17.63
N LEU A 23 -23.99 -35.98 -17.75
CA LEU A 23 -23.73 -34.54 -17.95
C LEU A 23 -23.05 -33.91 -16.74
N SER A 24 -23.55 -34.18 -15.52
CA SER A 24 -22.94 -33.69 -14.28
C SER A 24 -21.53 -34.24 -14.08
N PHE A 25 -21.30 -35.52 -14.37
CA PHE A 25 -19.99 -36.14 -14.30
C PHE A 25 -19.04 -35.57 -15.36
N GLY A 26 -19.52 -35.36 -16.60
CA GLY A 26 -18.76 -34.72 -17.66
C GLY A 26 -18.38 -33.28 -17.29
N LEU A 27 -19.31 -32.51 -16.72
CA LEU A 27 -19.06 -31.16 -16.22
C LEU A 27 -18.03 -31.17 -15.08
N ALA A 28 -18.21 -32.06 -14.10
CA ALA A 28 -17.30 -32.18 -12.96
C ALA A 28 -15.89 -32.60 -13.40
N ALA A 29 -15.77 -33.58 -14.30
CA ALA A 29 -14.50 -33.99 -14.89
C ALA A 29 -13.85 -32.83 -15.66
N PHE A 30 -14.63 -32.07 -16.43
CA PHE A 30 -14.15 -30.88 -17.11
C PHE A 30 -13.60 -29.82 -16.14
N PHE A 31 -14.34 -29.48 -15.07
CA PHE A 31 -13.88 -28.55 -14.04
C PHE A 31 -12.62 -29.06 -13.30
N CYS A 32 -12.55 -30.37 -13.01
CA CYS A 32 -11.39 -30.98 -12.38
C CYS A 32 -10.15 -30.93 -13.29
N LEU A 33 -10.30 -31.23 -14.57
CA LEU A 33 -9.22 -31.15 -15.55
C LEU A 33 -8.75 -29.70 -15.76
N ASP A 34 -9.68 -28.75 -15.88
CA ASP A 34 -9.38 -27.33 -16.01
C ASP A 34 -8.54 -26.82 -14.81
N LYS A 35 -8.91 -27.24 -13.60
CA LYS A 35 -8.18 -26.91 -12.36
C LYS A 35 -6.84 -27.63 -12.27
N GLN A 36 -6.78 -28.92 -12.56
CA GLN A 36 -5.56 -29.73 -12.41
C GLN A 36 -4.46 -29.30 -13.40
N PHE A 37 -4.84 -28.92 -14.62
CA PHE A 37 -3.90 -28.54 -15.68
C PHE A 37 -3.78 -27.02 -15.87
N SER A 38 -4.47 -26.21 -15.05
CA SER A 38 -4.49 -24.74 -15.16
C SER A 38 -4.79 -24.26 -16.59
N LEU A 39 -5.75 -24.93 -17.25
CA LEU A 39 -6.06 -24.67 -18.66
C LEU A 39 -6.86 -23.37 -18.84
N HIS A 40 -7.50 -22.89 -17.78
CA HIS A 40 -8.33 -21.68 -17.76
C HIS A 40 -9.45 -21.66 -18.82
N LEU A 41 -9.89 -22.84 -19.27
CA LEU A 41 -10.91 -22.99 -20.33
C LEU A 41 -12.25 -22.41 -19.91
N THR A 42 -12.63 -22.55 -18.63
CA THR A 42 -13.85 -21.94 -18.10
C THR A 42 -13.79 -20.40 -18.11
N TYR A 43 -12.60 -19.84 -17.90
CA TYR A 43 -12.33 -18.40 -18.06
C TYR A 43 -12.52 -17.99 -19.52
N ASP A 44 -11.86 -18.68 -20.43
CA ASP A 44 -11.83 -18.30 -21.84
C ASP A 44 -13.19 -18.53 -22.52
N LEU A 45 -13.93 -19.58 -22.16
CA LEU A 45 -15.27 -19.88 -22.71
C LEU A 45 -16.34 -18.88 -22.25
N SER A 46 -16.22 -18.33 -21.05
CA SER A 46 -17.15 -17.31 -20.55
C SER A 46 -16.81 -15.90 -21.07
N SER A 47 -15.59 -15.67 -21.54
CA SER A 47 -15.09 -14.38 -22.05
C SER A 47 -15.99 -13.67 -23.08
N PRO A 48 -16.49 -14.33 -24.15
CA PRO A 48 -17.34 -13.65 -25.15
C PRO A 48 -18.73 -13.23 -24.62
N PHE A 49 -19.20 -13.80 -23.52
CA PHE A 49 -20.46 -13.42 -22.87
C PHE A 49 -20.27 -12.33 -21.80
N ARG A 50 -19.02 -11.95 -21.50
CA ARG A 50 -18.73 -10.86 -20.56
C ARG A 50 -18.87 -9.52 -21.26
N ARG A 51 -19.63 -8.61 -20.65
CA ARG A 51 -19.53 -7.19 -21.02
C ARG A 51 -18.11 -6.75 -20.69
N LYS A 52 -17.38 -6.24 -21.68
CA LYS A 52 -16.08 -5.61 -21.40
C LYS A 52 -16.32 -4.42 -20.47
N PRO A 53 -15.54 -4.26 -19.38
CA PRO A 53 -15.65 -3.09 -18.53
C PRO A 53 -15.53 -1.81 -19.37
N PRO A 54 -16.46 -0.85 -19.26
CA PRO A 54 -16.42 0.41 -20.00
C PRO A 54 -15.37 1.38 -19.41
N LEU A 55 -14.15 0.89 -19.21
CA LEU A 55 -13.02 1.63 -18.68
C LEU A 55 -12.19 2.24 -19.82
N GLN A 56 -11.73 3.47 -19.62
CA GLN A 56 -10.81 4.18 -20.50
C GLN A 56 -9.39 3.72 -20.24
N TRP A 57 -9.10 2.47 -20.64
CA TRP A 57 -7.80 1.84 -20.44
C TRP A 57 -6.67 2.66 -21.03
N ARG A 58 -5.61 2.83 -20.24
CA ARG A 58 -4.35 3.45 -20.65
C ARG A 58 -3.25 2.42 -20.71
N THR A 59 -2.28 2.67 -21.58
CA THR A 59 -0.98 2.02 -21.45
C THR A 59 -0.28 2.56 -20.21
N ARG A 60 0.66 1.79 -19.64
CA ARG A 60 1.45 2.27 -18.50
C ARG A 60 2.26 3.53 -18.85
N SER A 61 2.81 3.60 -20.06
CA SER A 61 3.57 4.77 -20.53
C SER A 61 2.71 6.04 -20.56
N GLU A 62 1.51 5.95 -21.13
CA GLU A 62 0.54 7.06 -21.13
C GLU A 62 0.21 7.49 -19.70
N ALA A 63 -0.14 6.53 -18.84
CA ALA A 63 -0.50 6.82 -17.45
C ALA A 63 0.64 7.52 -16.68
N LEU A 64 1.89 7.07 -16.84
CA LEU A 64 3.06 7.72 -16.23
C LEU A 64 3.30 9.14 -16.75
N SER A 65 3.05 9.38 -18.04
CA SER A 65 3.26 10.69 -18.67
C SER A 65 2.14 11.71 -18.35
N GLU A 66 0.93 11.22 -18.10
CA GLU A 66 -0.26 12.05 -17.87
C GLU A 66 -0.53 12.29 -16.38
N CYS A 67 -0.27 11.31 -15.50
CA CYS A 67 -0.71 11.33 -14.09
C CYS A 67 -0.35 12.62 -13.35
N ALA A 68 0.89 13.12 -13.50
CA ALA A 68 1.34 14.34 -12.86
C ALA A 68 0.64 15.61 -13.41
N LYS A 69 0.31 15.63 -14.71
CA LYS A 69 -0.36 16.76 -15.36
C LYS A 69 -1.82 16.86 -14.93
N VAL A 70 -2.52 15.73 -14.91
CA VAL A 70 -3.95 15.68 -14.57
C VAL A 70 -4.20 15.48 -13.06
N LYS A 71 -3.13 15.29 -12.28
CA LYS A 71 -3.16 15.01 -10.83
C LYS A 71 -4.07 13.83 -10.46
N LYS A 72 -4.16 12.82 -11.33
CA LYS A 72 -4.93 11.59 -11.09
C LYS A 72 -3.99 10.42 -10.75
N PRO A 73 -4.31 9.61 -9.72
CA PRO A 73 -3.61 8.37 -9.45
C PRO A 73 -3.73 7.36 -10.62
N ILE A 74 -2.72 6.51 -10.75
CA ILE A 74 -2.74 5.33 -11.63
C ILE A 74 -3.41 4.18 -10.88
N LEU A 75 -4.40 3.55 -11.50
CA LEU A 75 -5.05 2.35 -10.98
C LEU A 75 -4.57 1.16 -11.81
N TYR A 76 -3.66 0.36 -11.27
CA TYR A 76 -3.28 -0.90 -11.86
C TYR A 76 -4.34 -1.96 -11.53
N VAL A 77 -4.96 -2.50 -12.57
CA VAL A 77 -5.88 -3.63 -12.50
C VAL A 77 -5.10 -4.89 -12.84
N LEU A 78 -4.66 -5.60 -11.80
CA LEU A 78 -3.90 -6.84 -11.92
C LEU A 78 -4.87 -8.00 -12.12
N ILE A 79 -4.72 -8.74 -13.21
CA ILE A 79 -5.56 -9.89 -13.56
C ILE A 79 -4.68 -11.12 -13.70
N GLN A 80 -4.80 -12.07 -12.78
CA GLN A 80 -4.25 -13.40 -12.93
C GLN A 80 -5.36 -14.33 -13.43
N LYS A 81 -5.17 -14.91 -14.62
CA LYS A 81 -6.17 -15.81 -15.21
C LYS A 81 -6.41 -17.02 -14.32
N GLY A 82 -7.66 -17.46 -14.27
CA GLY A 82 -8.09 -18.60 -13.44
C GLY A 82 -8.31 -18.32 -11.96
N GLU A 83 -7.95 -17.14 -11.46
CA GLU A 83 -8.22 -16.78 -10.07
C GLU A 83 -9.70 -16.40 -9.89
N PRO A 84 -10.46 -17.00 -8.95
CA PRO A 84 -11.88 -16.67 -8.73
C PRO A 84 -12.14 -15.17 -8.56
N PHE A 85 -11.22 -14.46 -7.89
CA PHE A 85 -11.34 -13.02 -7.72
C PHE A 85 -11.20 -12.24 -9.03
N ALA A 86 -10.38 -12.71 -9.99
CA ALA A 86 -10.28 -12.08 -11.32
C ALA A 86 -11.63 -12.07 -12.03
N TYR A 87 -12.34 -13.20 -12.01
CA TYR A 87 -13.67 -13.29 -12.60
C TYR A 87 -14.62 -12.30 -11.97
N ARG A 88 -14.67 -12.28 -10.63
CA ARG A 88 -15.58 -11.40 -9.90
C ARG A 88 -15.27 -9.93 -10.17
N LEU A 89 -14.00 -9.55 -10.09
CA LEU A 89 -13.55 -8.19 -10.35
C LEU A 89 -13.93 -7.75 -11.76
N GLU A 90 -13.72 -8.56 -12.79
CA GLU A 90 -14.02 -8.18 -14.17
C GLU A 90 -15.51 -8.19 -14.50
N SER A 91 -16.25 -9.21 -14.07
CA SER A 91 -17.65 -9.42 -14.45
C SER A 91 -18.65 -8.63 -13.62
N GLU A 92 -18.38 -8.44 -12.33
CA GLU A 92 -19.26 -7.75 -11.38
C GLU A 92 -18.73 -6.34 -11.11
N GLY A 93 -17.49 -6.24 -10.61
CA GLY A 93 -16.91 -4.99 -10.13
C GLY A 93 -16.68 -3.95 -11.22
N LEU A 94 -15.75 -4.22 -12.12
CA LEU A 94 -15.33 -3.28 -13.17
C LEU A 94 -16.43 -3.10 -14.23
N SER A 95 -17.29 -4.09 -14.44
CA SER A 95 -18.42 -3.98 -15.37
C SER A 95 -19.62 -3.23 -14.81
N ASN A 96 -19.63 -2.93 -13.50
CA ASN A 96 -20.66 -2.09 -12.91
C ASN A 96 -20.53 -0.63 -13.44
N PRO A 97 -21.61 -0.01 -13.95
CA PRO A 97 -21.57 1.33 -14.53
C PRO A 97 -21.07 2.41 -13.57
N ASP A 98 -21.49 2.36 -12.30
CA ASP A 98 -21.13 3.37 -11.30
C ASP A 98 -19.65 3.27 -10.93
N VAL A 99 -19.16 2.03 -10.76
CA VAL A 99 -17.74 1.75 -10.51
C VAL A 99 -16.89 2.21 -11.70
N SER A 100 -17.27 1.83 -12.92
CA SER A 100 -16.55 2.23 -14.13
C SER A 100 -16.51 3.74 -14.34
N ALA A 101 -17.65 4.42 -14.14
CA ALA A 101 -17.74 5.88 -14.24
C ALA A 101 -16.82 6.53 -13.21
N TYR A 102 -16.86 6.07 -11.96
CA TYR A 102 -15.99 6.57 -10.89
C TYR A 102 -14.51 6.36 -11.20
N ILE A 103 -14.13 5.17 -11.71
CA ILE A 103 -12.74 4.89 -12.09
C ILE A 103 -12.28 5.84 -13.20
N ASN A 104 -13.05 5.99 -14.28
CA ASN A 104 -12.69 6.87 -15.40
C ASN A 104 -12.58 8.34 -14.99
N GLU A 105 -13.46 8.79 -14.10
CA GLU A 105 -13.42 10.14 -13.58
C GLU A 105 -12.19 10.39 -12.70
N ASN A 106 -11.77 9.40 -11.88
CA ASN A 106 -10.85 9.66 -10.78
C ASN A 106 -9.46 9.03 -10.92
N PHE A 107 -9.27 8.08 -11.83
CA PHE A 107 -8.02 7.32 -12.00
C PHE A 107 -7.59 7.27 -13.47
N LEU A 108 -6.33 6.89 -13.68
CA LEU A 108 -5.81 6.41 -14.97
C LEU A 108 -5.71 4.88 -14.90
N PRO A 109 -6.72 4.13 -15.40
CA PRO A 109 -6.73 2.67 -15.26
C PRO A 109 -5.76 2.01 -16.25
N VAL A 110 -4.91 1.14 -15.73
CA VAL A 110 -3.95 0.34 -16.52
C VAL A 110 -4.21 -1.14 -16.25
N ARG A 111 -4.53 -1.90 -17.29
CA ARG A 111 -4.68 -3.36 -17.18
C ARG A 111 -3.32 -4.04 -17.17
N VAL A 112 -3.12 -4.98 -16.25
CA VAL A 112 -1.91 -5.79 -16.15
C VAL A 112 -2.30 -7.27 -16.08
N GLU A 113 -1.93 -8.03 -17.11
CA GLU A 113 -2.16 -9.48 -17.10
C GLU A 113 -0.99 -10.16 -16.39
N MET A 114 -1.20 -10.55 -15.15
CA MET A 114 -0.15 -11.08 -14.29
C MET A 114 0.17 -12.54 -14.66
N PRO A 115 1.42 -12.86 -15.00
CA PRO A 115 1.84 -14.22 -15.25
C PRO A 115 1.95 -14.99 -13.92
N SER A 116 1.36 -16.19 -13.85
CA SER A 116 1.32 -16.99 -12.63
C SER A 116 2.65 -17.67 -12.31
N GLY A 117 3.11 -17.61 -11.05
CA GLY A 117 4.19 -18.48 -10.54
C GLY A 117 5.63 -18.08 -10.88
N TYR A 118 5.88 -16.83 -11.26
CA TYR A 118 7.21 -16.36 -11.67
C TYR A 118 7.83 -15.35 -10.69
N SER A 119 9.17 -15.18 -10.74
CA SER A 119 9.91 -14.11 -10.05
C SER A 119 9.59 -12.72 -10.61
N ASN A 120 10.01 -11.64 -9.94
CA ASN A 120 9.78 -10.26 -10.42
C ASN A 120 10.43 -10.01 -11.78
N GLU A 121 11.69 -10.41 -11.95
CA GLU A 121 12.42 -10.27 -13.23
C GLU A 121 11.70 -10.97 -14.38
N VAL A 122 11.24 -12.20 -14.16
CA VAL A 122 10.54 -12.99 -15.18
C VAL A 122 9.15 -12.41 -15.44
N THR A 123 8.49 -11.86 -14.42
CA THR A 123 7.21 -11.15 -14.56
C THR A 123 7.37 -9.93 -15.46
N GLU A 124 8.37 -9.10 -15.20
CA GLU A 124 8.62 -7.88 -15.96
C GLU A 124 9.02 -8.18 -17.42
N MET A 125 9.89 -9.17 -17.63
CA MET A 125 10.26 -9.63 -18.96
C MET A 125 9.04 -10.10 -19.77
N ARG A 126 8.09 -10.80 -19.13
CA ARG A 126 6.86 -11.26 -19.78
C ARG A 126 5.85 -10.15 -20.05
N LEU A 127 5.78 -9.15 -19.18
CA LEU A 127 4.94 -7.97 -19.39
C LEU A 127 5.50 -7.06 -20.51
N GLY A 128 6.80 -7.16 -20.80
CA GLY A 128 7.48 -6.42 -21.86
C GLY A 128 7.96 -5.03 -21.44
N GLU A 129 8.63 -4.34 -22.36
CA GLU A 129 9.35 -3.07 -22.08
C GLU A 129 8.45 -1.95 -21.51
N GLY A 130 7.16 -1.93 -21.87
CA GLY A 130 6.20 -0.96 -21.35
C GLY A 130 5.98 -1.05 -19.82
N PHE A 131 6.37 -2.16 -19.21
CA PHE A 131 6.27 -2.42 -17.77
C PHE A 131 7.60 -2.34 -17.02
N LYS A 132 8.65 -1.77 -17.63
CA LYS A 132 9.94 -1.60 -16.94
C LYS A 132 9.82 -0.86 -15.60
N GLY A 133 10.37 -1.43 -14.53
CA GLY A 133 10.30 -0.95 -13.15
C GLY A 133 8.95 -1.15 -12.46
N PHE A 134 7.96 -1.76 -13.13
CA PHE A 134 6.64 -1.99 -12.52
C PHE A 134 6.73 -2.92 -11.31
N THR A 135 7.59 -3.94 -11.37
CA THR A 135 7.72 -4.90 -10.27
C THR A 135 8.35 -4.29 -9.03
N ASP A 136 9.21 -3.27 -9.18
CA ASP A 136 9.73 -2.47 -8.06
C ASP A 136 8.63 -1.64 -7.38
N GLN A 137 7.68 -1.10 -8.15
CA GLN A 137 6.53 -0.37 -7.61
C GLN A 137 5.53 -1.30 -6.92
N LEU A 138 5.32 -2.49 -7.50
CA LEU A 138 4.36 -3.47 -7.01
C LEU A 138 4.85 -4.22 -5.76
N GLY A 139 6.16 -4.44 -5.65
CA GLY A 139 6.79 -5.16 -4.56
C GLY A 139 6.56 -6.67 -4.65
N SER A 140 6.12 -7.28 -3.56
CA SER A 140 5.86 -8.73 -3.46
C SER A 140 4.44 -9.15 -3.88
N ARG A 141 3.59 -8.21 -4.30
CA ARG A 141 2.19 -8.49 -4.64
C ARG A 141 2.10 -9.17 -6.00
N ARG A 142 1.53 -10.38 -6.05
CA ARG A 142 1.51 -11.20 -7.28
C ARG A 142 0.15 -11.81 -7.62
N GLN A 143 -0.91 -11.34 -6.99
CA GLN A 143 -2.27 -11.86 -7.17
C GLN A 143 -3.15 -10.86 -7.94
N THR A 144 -4.32 -11.31 -8.38
CA THR A 144 -5.35 -10.42 -8.91
C THR A 144 -5.69 -9.35 -7.88
N GLY A 145 -5.76 -8.10 -8.32
CA GLY A 145 -6.13 -7.01 -7.44
C GLY A 145 -6.13 -5.64 -8.08
N LEU A 146 -6.53 -4.66 -7.30
CA LEU A 146 -6.45 -3.25 -7.63
C LEU A 146 -5.30 -2.65 -6.84
N PHE A 147 -4.29 -2.11 -7.52
CA PHE A 147 -3.16 -1.44 -6.91
C PHE A 147 -3.15 0.03 -7.34
N VAL A 148 -3.20 0.95 -6.37
CA VAL A 148 -3.21 2.39 -6.66
C VAL A 148 -1.83 3.00 -6.43
N VAL A 149 -1.35 3.75 -7.42
CA VAL A 149 -0.14 4.57 -7.31
C VAL A 149 -0.53 6.03 -7.49
N PRO A 150 -0.30 6.91 -6.50
CA PRO A 150 -0.67 8.30 -6.59
C PRO A 150 0.21 9.01 -7.60
N TYR A 151 -0.31 10.08 -8.19
CA TYR A 151 0.39 10.81 -9.24
C TYR A 151 1.78 11.30 -8.81
N LYS A 152 1.93 11.72 -7.54
CA LYS A 152 3.23 12.19 -7.01
C LYS A 152 4.24 11.06 -6.84
N LEU A 153 3.79 9.82 -6.60
CA LEU A 153 4.66 8.66 -6.41
C LEU A 153 4.69 7.75 -7.65
N ALA A 154 4.35 8.28 -8.82
CA ALA A 154 4.23 7.49 -10.05
C ALA A 154 5.50 6.75 -10.46
N ARG A 155 6.67 7.12 -9.90
CA ARG A 155 7.97 6.47 -10.12
C ARG A 155 8.61 5.93 -8.84
N ALA A 156 7.90 6.01 -7.72
CA ALA A 156 8.40 5.55 -6.43
C ALA A 156 8.36 4.02 -6.34
N LYS A 157 9.15 3.45 -5.43
CA LYS A 157 9.19 2.02 -5.14
C LYS A 157 8.06 1.62 -4.19
N SER A 158 7.81 0.31 -4.09
CA SER A 158 6.71 -0.23 -3.29
C SER A 158 6.73 0.22 -1.83
N ASP A 159 7.91 0.35 -1.21
CA ASP A 159 8.07 0.75 0.19
C ASP A 159 7.74 2.22 0.44
N GLU A 160 7.84 3.07 -0.59
CA GLU A 160 7.42 4.47 -0.55
C GLU A 160 5.94 4.61 -0.85
N ILE A 161 5.42 3.86 -1.82
CA ILE A 161 3.99 3.80 -2.14
C ILE A 161 3.19 3.22 -0.97
N SER A 162 3.75 2.27 -0.22
CA SER A 162 3.10 1.65 0.95
C SER A 162 3.21 2.50 2.23
N SER A 163 3.69 3.75 2.12
CA SER A 163 3.79 4.66 3.26
C SER A 163 2.41 4.87 3.90
N SER A 164 2.31 4.98 5.21
CA SER A 164 1.05 4.97 5.97
C SER A 164 1.03 5.94 7.14
N ALA A 165 2.10 6.71 7.38
CA ALA A 165 2.13 7.67 8.48
C ALA A 165 1.06 8.78 8.35
N ASN A 166 0.57 9.03 7.14
CA ASN A 166 -0.54 9.94 6.85
C ASN A 166 -1.91 9.44 7.31
N LEU A 167 -2.02 8.17 7.70
CA LEU A 167 -3.25 7.58 8.23
C LEU A 167 -3.26 7.48 9.75
N ALA A 168 -2.13 7.72 10.42
CA ALA A 168 -2.00 7.48 11.85
C ALA A 168 -2.87 8.40 12.73
N GLU A 169 -3.20 9.59 12.24
CA GLU A 169 -4.06 10.55 12.97
C GLU A 169 -5.55 10.34 12.66
N LEU A 170 -5.88 9.64 11.58
CA LEU A 170 -7.26 9.29 11.26
C LEU A 170 -7.73 8.16 12.18
N GLY A 171 -8.49 8.55 13.21
CA GLY A 171 -9.15 7.63 14.14
C GLY A 171 -8.45 7.43 15.48
N ARG A 172 -7.51 8.31 15.84
CA ARG A 172 -7.02 8.38 17.22
C ARG A 172 -8.17 8.81 18.14
N ASN A 173 -8.88 7.83 18.69
CA ASN A 173 -9.78 8.07 19.80
C ASN A 173 -8.90 8.26 21.03
N ARG A 174 -8.95 9.43 21.68
CA ARG A 174 -8.09 9.80 22.83
C ARG A 174 -8.13 8.80 24.00
N ASN A 175 -9.06 7.84 23.99
CA ASN A 175 -9.34 6.90 25.07
C ASN A 175 -9.09 5.42 24.71
N SER A 176 -8.61 5.08 23.52
CA SER A 176 -8.31 3.68 23.18
C SER A 176 -6.80 3.44 23.20
N ASP A 177 -6.39 2.41 23.94
CA ASP A 177 -5.05 1.84 23.90
C ASP A 177 -4.52 1.80 22.47
N LEU A 178 -3.21 2.02 22.32
CA LEU A 178 -2.40 2.05 21.08
C LEU A 178 -2.62 0.86 20.10
N ASN A 179 -3.50 -0.08 20.41
CA ASN A 179 -3.80 -1.31 19.69
C ASN A 179 -5.00 -1.21 18.71
N ASN A 180 -5.78 -0.13 18.73
CA ASN A 180 -6.88 0.03 17.76
C ASN A 180 -6.38 0.69 16.47
N GLN A 181 -5.83 -0.14 15.58
CA GLN A 181 -5.50 0.22 14.20
C GLN A 181 -6.78 0.64 13.46
N VAL A 182 -6.89 1.92 13.10
CA VAL A 182 -8.09 2.45 12.40
C VAL A 182 -8.11 2.04 10.92
N PHE A 183 -7.00 1.55 10.37
CA PHE A 183 -6.95 1.00 9.02
C PHE A 183 -6.33 -0.39 9.05
N GLY A 184 -7.19 -1.35 9.39
CA GLY A 184 -6.86 -2.75 9.59
C GLY A 184 -7.69 -3.73 8.77
N ASP A 185 -8.59 -3.29 7.87
CA ASP A 185 -9.22 -4.20 6.92
C ASP A 185 -8.23 -4.46 5.76
N GLY A 186 -7.15 -5.15 6.10
CA GLY A 186 -6.37 -5.86 5.10
C GLY A 186 -7.20 -7.05 4.67
N TYR A 187 -7.69 -7.00 3.44
CA TYR A 187 -8.22 -8.18 2.80
C TYR A 187 -7.03 -9.10 2.52
N GLU A 188 -6.90 -10.21 3.25
CA GLU A 188 -5.94 -11.26 2.92
C GLU A 188 -6.71 -12.52 2.58
N TYR A 189 -6.50 -13.02 1.36
CA TYR A 189 -7.06 -14.27 0.91
C TYR A 189 -6.23 -15.41 1.52
N VAL A 190 -6.69 -16.00 2.63
CA VAL A 190 -6.09 -17.21 3.18
C VAL A 190 -6.73 -18.41 2.47
N TYR A 191 -5.94 -19.14 1.68
CA TYR A 191 -6.36 -20.41 1.09
C TYR A 191 -6.45 -21.48 2.19
N GLY A 192 -7.66 -21.86 2.59
CA GLY A 192 -7.91 -23.00 3.47
C GLY A 192 -9.30 -22.98 4.09
N GLU A 193 -10.11 -23.98 3.73
CA GLU A 193 -11.32 -24.47 4.41
C GLU A 193 -12.42 -23.47 4.80
N GLU A 194 -13.52 -23.52 4.02
CA GLU A 194 -14.96 -23.25 4.30
C GLU A 194 -15.44 -22.07 5.18
N ASP A 195 -14.58 -21.34 5.88
CA ASP A 195 -14.93 -20.15 6.62
C ASP A 195 -14.31 -18.92 5.93
N TYR A 196 -15.17 -18.05 5.40
CA TYR A 196 -14.83 -16.68 4.99
C TYR A 196 -14.39 -15.86 6.21
N ARG A 197 -13.19 -16.11 6.74
CA ARG A 197 -12.68 -15.37 7.90
C ARG A 197 -12.13 -14.04 7.45
N TYR A 198 -12.90 -13.00 7.75
CA TYR A 198 -12.44 -11.64 7.97
C TYR A 198 -11.26 -11.64 8.94
N SER A 199 -10.03 -11.64 8.44
CA SER A 199 -8.85 -11.39 9.25
C SER A 199 -8.52 -9.90 9.22
N GLY A 200 -9.24 -9.12 10.04
CA GLY A 200 -8.66 -7.89 10.57
C GLY A 200 -7.37 -8.26 11.28
N PHE A 201 -6.23 -8.10 10.61
CA PHE A 201 -4.98 -8.67 11.07
C PHE A 201 -4.56 -8.00 12.39
N ARG A 202 -4.59 -8.77 13.49
CA ARG A 202 -3.91 -8.43 14.74
C ARG A 202 -2.42 -8.72 14.54
N GLY A 203 -1.62 -7.70 14.24
CA GLY A 203 -0.17 -7.87 14.17
C GLY A 203 0.54 -6.53 14.05
N SER A 204 1.36 -6.24 15.07
CA SER A 204 2.44 -5.23 15.20
C SER A 204 2.20 -3.79 14.71
N PRO A 205 2.76 -2.74 15.33
CA PRO A 205 2.68 -1.34 14.85
C PRO A 205 3.34 -1.10 13.48
N VAL A 206 3.75 -2.15 12.78
CA VAL A 206 4.56 -2.11 11.56
C VAL A 206 3.65 -1.89 10.36
N THR A 207 3.36 -0.60 10.14
CA THR A 207 3.51 0.10 8.85
C THR A 207 3.84 -0.80 7.67
N ARG A 208 2.90 -0.94 6.72
CA ARG A 208 3.07 -1.30 5.29
C ARG A 208 1.76 -1.90 4.77
N LYS A 209 0.75 -1.07 4.54
CA LYS A 209 -0.38 -1.50 3.68
C LYS A 209 -0.47 -0.52 2.53
N ALA A 210 0.06 -0.93 1.37
CA ALA A 210 -0.29 -0.22 0.14
C ALA A 210 -1.80 -0.30 -0.09
N PRO A 211 -2.36 0.63 -0.87
CA PRO A 211 -3.71 0.55 -1.41
C PRO A 211 -3.75 -0.58 -2.44
N TYR A 212 -3.87 -1.80 -1.92
CA TYR A 212 -4.00 -3.02 -2.68
C TYR A 212 -5.26 -3.75 -2.24
N LEU A 213 -6.20 -3.92 -3.16
CA LEU A 213 -7.42 -4.68 -2.96
C LEU A 213 -7.32 -6.02 -3.70
N ASN A 214 -7.40 -7.13 -2.98
CA ASN A 214 -7.40 -8.49 -3.52
C ASN A 214 -8.71 -9.26 -3.24
N SER A 215 -9.68 -8.63 -2.56
CA SER A 215 -11.05 -9.12 -2.43
C SER A 215 -11.99 -7.99 -2.00
N TYR A 216 -13.29 -8.14 -2.22
CA TYR A 216 -14.34 -7.24 -1.71
C TYR A 216 -15.64 -8.04 -1.49
N ARG A 217 -16.50 -7.62 -0.56
CA ARG A 217 -17.80 -8.28 -0.30
C ARG A 217 -18.87 -7.99 -1.33
N ASP A 218 -18.99 -6.72 -1.72
CA ASP A 218 -20.04 -6.19 -2.56
C ASP A 218 -19.56 -4.90 -3.26
N ILE A 219 -20.40 -4.35 -4.14
CA ILE A 219 -20.10 -3.11 -4.86
C ILE A 219 -19.88 -1.90 -3.93
N PRO A 220 -20.69 -1.67 -2.88
CA PRO A 220 -20.40 -0.62 -1.89
C PRO A 220 -19.01 -0.71 -1.26
N ASP A 221 -18.55 -1.90 -0.92
CA ASP A 221 -17.22 -2.15 -0.36
C ASP A 221 -16.10 -1.82 -1.36
N LEU A 222 -16.26 -2.25 -2.62
CA LEU A 222 -15.36 -1.87 -3.71
C LEU A 222 -15.29 -0.35 -3.91
N MET A 223 -16.45 0.33 -3.91
CA MET A 223 -16.50 1.79 -4.01
C MET A 223 -15.81 2.47 -2.84
N ARG A 224 -16.02 1.99 -1.60
CA ARG A 224 -15.35 2.52 -0.40
C ARG A 224 -13.83 2.41 -0.52
N TYR A 225 -13.32 1.28 -1.00
CA TYR A 225 -11.91 1.13 -1.31
C TYR A 225 -11.45 2.18 -2.32
N LEU A 226 -12.15 2.35 -3.45
CA LEU A 226 -11.78 3.31 -4.49
C LEU A 226 -11.81 4.77 -4.00
N TYR A 227 -12.75 5.14 -3.12
CA TYR A 227 -12.76 6.46 -2.48
C TYR A 227 -11.52 6.69 -1.62
N LEU A 228 -11.22 5.74 -0.72
CA LEU A 228 -10.05 5.84 0.16
C LEU A 228 -8.74 5.81 -0.62
N ALA A 229 -8.63 4.90 -1.58
CA ALA A 229 -7.44 4.72 -2.41
C ALA A 229 -7.11 5.96 -3.26
N ARG A 230 -8.12 6.75 -3.64
CA ARG A 230 -7.93 8.03 -4.34
C ARG A 230 -7.28 9.09 -3.44
N SER A 231 -7.71 9.19 -2.19
CA SER A 231 -7.43 10.36 -1.35
C SER A 231 -6.37 10.13 -0.28
N TRP A 232 -6.05 8.90 0.09
CA TRP A 232 -5.23 8.66 1.28
C TRP A 232 -3.86 9.36 1.23
N HIS A 233 -3.20 9.41 0.07
CA HIS A 233 -1.93 10.13 -0.11
C HIS A 233 -2.01 11.65 -0.02
N THR A 234 -3.20 12.25 -0.05
CA THR A 234 -3.37 13.71 0.11
C THR A 234 -3.33 14.12 1.58
N LEU A 235 -3.51 13.16 2.49
CA LEU A 235 -3.38 13.37 3.92
C LEU A 235 -1.91 13.61 4.27
N LYS A 236 -1.67 14.53 5.19
CA LYS A 236 -0.31 14.83 5.65
C LYS A 236 0.16 13.71 6.59
N PRO A 237 1.41 13.23 6.45
CA PRO A 237 2.02 12.36 7.45
C PRO A 237 1.94 12.96 8.85
N THR A 238 1.71 12.12 9.86
CA THR A 238 1.76 12.59 11.26
C THR A 238 3.13 13.16 11.57
N ARG A 239 3.14 14.25 12.32
CA ARG A 239 4.37 14.82 12.89
C ARG A 239 4.47 14.50 14.38
N GLY A 240 3.57 13.67 14.91
CA GLY A 240 3.39 13.51 16.34
C GLY A 240 2.72 14.73 16.98
N GLU A 241 2.54 14.67 18.30
CA GLU A 241 1.89 15.75 19.07
C GLU A 241 2.89 16.76 19.63
N VAL A 242 4.06 16.90 19.01
CA VAL A 242 5.09 17.87 19.39
C VAL A 242 4.75 19.23 18.78
N ASN A 243 4.93 20.30 19.55
CA ASN A 243 4.81 21.67 19.07
C ASN A 243 6.01 22.08 18.21
N TRP A 244 6.00 21.70 16.92
CA TRP A 244 7.08 21.99 15.98
C TRP A 244 7.12 23.46 15.56
N LEU A 245 8.31 24.03 15.57
CA LEU A 245 8.63 25.32 14.96
C LEU A 245 8.82 25.18 13.43
N SER A 246 8.60 26.29 12.72
CA SER A 246 8.91 26.40 11.29
C SER A 246 10.42 26.33 11.05
N HIS A 247 10.83 25.77 9.91
CA HIS A 247 12.23 25.74 9.47
C HIS A 247 12.81 27.16 9.26
N GLU A 248 11.97 28.19 9.13
CA GLU A 248 12.42 29.57 8.99
C GLU A 248 13.21 30.07 10.20
N VAL A 249 12.94 29.52 11.39
CA VAL A 249 13.69 29.81 12.63
C VAL A 249 15.17 29.44 12.49
N LEU A 250 15.52 28.54 11.56
CA LEU A 250 16.91 28.18 11.29
C LEU A 250 17.73 29.31 10.65
N LYS A 251 17.07 30.33 10.08
CA LYS A 251 17.74 31.53 9.54
C LYS A 251 18.14 32.51 10.63
N GLU A 252 17.53 32.40 11.81
CA GLU A 252 17.85 33.23 12.96
C GLU A 252 19.08 32.66 13.69
N PRO A 253 19.91 33.50 14.33
CA PRO A 253 20.98 33.04 15.19
C PRO A 253 20.46 32.10 16.28
N ASN A 254 21.22 31.06 16.64
CA ASN A 254 20.83 30.14 17.71
C ASN A 254 21.03 30.77 19.09
N HIS A 255 20.24 31.79 19.40
CA HIS A 255 20.18 32.43 20.70
C HIS A 255 18.83 32.07 21.34
N GLY A 256 18.85 31.22 22.35
CA GLY A 256 17.69 30.89 23.15
C GLY A 256 18.09 30.02 24.34
N ASP A 257 17.20 29.92 25.32
CA ASP A 257 17.49 29.21 26.58
C ASP A 257 17.57 27.67 26.44
N LYS A 258 17.30 27.15 25.24
CA LYS A 258 17.30 25.72 24.92
C LYS A 258 17.96 25.47 23.56
N PRO A 259 18.73 24.38 23.42
CA PRO A 259 19.31 23.98 22.15
C PRO A 259 18.23 23.69 21.10
N ARG A 260 18.59 23.84 19.82
CA ARG A 260 17.70 23.48 18.70
C ARG A 260 17.77 21.98 18.45
N LEU A 261 16.62 21.39 18.16
CA LEU A 261 16.50 20.00 17.72
C LEU A 261 15.84 19.99 16.34
N LEU A 262 16.58 19.64 15.30
CA LEU A 262 16.05 19.49 13.97
C LEU A 262 15.69 18.02 13.74
N VAL A 263 14.46 17.78 13.32
CA VAL A 263 14.00 16.47 12.86
C VAL A 263 13.77 16.57 11.36
N MET A 264 14.59 15.84 10.60
CA MET A 264 14.61 15.86 9.14
C MET A 264 14.13 14.51 8.61
N VAL A 265 13.14 14.52 7.72
CA VAL A 265 12.48 13.31 7.23
C VAL A 265 11.99 13.48 5.80
N ASN A 266 11.78 12.37 5.07
CA ASN A 266 11.04 12.41 3.80
C ASN A 266 9.52 12.42 4.08
N ASP A 267 8.73 13.01 3.19
CA ASP A 267 7.25 13.07 3.24
C ASP A 267 6.58 11.73 2.95
N CYS A 268 7.33 10.76 2.45
CA CYS A 268 6.95 9.38 2.25
C CYS A 268 8.12 8.43 2.57
N GLY A 269 7.85 7.13 2.53
CA GLY A 269 8.88 6.10 2.72
C GLY A 269 8.76 5.37 4.05
N SER A 270 9.06 4.07 4.01
CA SER A 270 8.93 3.18 5.16
C SER A 270 9.82 3.58 6.35
N ALA A 271 11.03 4.08 6.11
CA ALA A 271 11.93 4.57 7.17
C ALA A 271 11.36 5.80 7.89
N SER A 272 10.89 6.76 7.10
CA SER A 272 10.21 7.98 7.55
C SER A 272 8.96 7.70 8.36
N ASP A 273 8.17 6.70 7.94
CA ASP A 273 6.99 6.26 8.68
C ASP A 273 7.34 5.57 9.98
N SER A 274 8.30 4.63 9.93
CA SER A 274 8.75 3.89 11.11
C SER A 274 9.18 4.86 12.20
N PHE A 275 9.96 5.88 11.85
CA PHE A 275 10.37 6.91 12.80
C PHE A 275 9.20 7.76 13.31
N ARG A 276 8.32 8.25 12.45
CA ARG A 276 7.14 9.02 12.88
C ARG A 276 6.28 8.26 13.88
N LEU A 277 6.02 6.99 13.59
CA LEU A 277 5.08 6.17 14.37
C LEU A 277 5.69 5.56 15.62
N SER A 278 6.96 5.16 15.58
CA SER A 278 7.65 4.61 16.77
C SER A 278 8.18 5.69 17.70
N CYS A 279 8.65 6.82 17.16
CA CYS A 279 9.30 7.86 17.94
C CYS A 279 8.35 9.04 18.23
N LEU A 280 7.85 9.71 17.18
CA LEU A 280 7.17 11.00 17.36
C LEU A 280 5.76 10.88 17.96
N LEU A 281 5.12 9.71 17.87
CA LEU A 281 3.86 9.43 18.56
C LEU A 281 4.04 9.06 20.04
N SER A 282 5.26 8.82 20.51
CA SER A 282 5.54 8.43 21.89
C SER A 282 5.41 9.64 22.84
N PRO A 283 4.58 9.55 23.90
CA PRO A 283 4.46 10.61 24.90
C PRO A 283 5.79 10.95 25.60
N ASP A 284 6.62 9.93 25.85
CA ASP A 284 7.93 10.12 26.51
C ASP A 284 8.88 10.94 25.65
N VAL A 285 8.91 10.66 24.35
CA VAL A 285 9.74 11.38 23.37
C VAL A 285 9.24 12.81 23.25
N ARG A 286 7.93 12.99 23.12
CA ARG A 286 7.31 14.32 23.11
C ARG A 286 7.71 15.13 24.33
N SER A 287 7.55 14.57 25.54
CA SER A 287 7.85 15.27 26.78
C SER A 287 9.30 15.73 26.82
N LEU A 288 10.25 14.88 26.44
CA LEU A 288 11.68 15.22 26.39
C LEU A 288 11.98 16.33 25.36
N ILE A 289 11.37 16.23 24.18
CA ILE A 289 11.57 17.22 23.12
C ILE A 289 11.05 18.60 23.56
N GLU A 290 9.84 18.66 24.14
CA GLU A 290 9.22 19.92 24.54
C GLU A 290 9.86 20.51 25.82
N SER A 291 10.37 19.68 26.73
CA SER A 291 11.04 20.14 27.94
C SER A 291 12.42 20.70 27.66
N ASP A 292 13.21 20.07 26.79
CA ASP A 292 14.65 20.32 26.73
C ASP A 292 15.10 21.02 25.45
N TYR A 293 14.25 21.07 24.42
CA TYR A 293 14.64 21.56 23.09
C TYR A 293 13.72 22.63 22.52
N ARG A 294 14.21 23.32 21.49
CA ARG A 294 13.43 24.07 20.50
C ARG A 294 13.26 23.21 19.25
N PRO A 295 12.16 22.45 19.13
CA PRO A 295 12.01 21.47 18.06
C PRO A 295 11.63 22.11 16.73
N VAL A 296 12.35 21.77 15.67
CA VAL A 296 12.10 22.18 14.29
C VAL A 296 11.87 20.94 13.44
N PHE A 297 10.77 20.91 12.68
CA PHE A 297 10.46 19.80 11.78
C PHE A 297 10.69 20.20 10.34
N VAL A 298 11.50 19.41 9.63
CA VAL A 298 11.85 19.62 8.23
C VAL A 298 11.45 18.37 7.45
N GLU A 299 10.64 18.59 6.42
CA GLU A 299 10.09 17.52 5.59
C GLU A 299 10.53 17.73 4.14
N PHE A 300 11.16 16.72 3.56
CA PHE A 300 11.60 16.70 2.17
C PHE A 300 10.62 15.94 1.30
N HIS A 301 10.41 16.43 0.08
CA HIS A 301 9.53 15.86 -0.93
C HIS A 301 10.38 15.31 -2.10
N PRO A 302 10.95 14.09 -2.00
CA PRO A 302 11.83 13.53 -3.02
C PRO A 302 11.21 13.47 -4.43
N TYR A 303 9.88 13.40 -4.50
CA TYR A 303 9.12 13.34 -5.75
C TYR A 303 8.54 14.68 -6.21
N GLU A 304 8.69 15.74 -5.42
CA GLU A 304 8.29 17.11 -5.75
C GLU A 304 9.41 18.09 -5.35
N PRO A 305 10.63 17.98 -5.92
CA PRO A 305 11.83 18.68 -5.46
C PRO A 305 11.72 20.21 -5.51
N GLU A 306 10.80 20.74 -6.31
CA GLU A 306 10.44 22.15 -6.34
C GLU A 306 9.98 22.68 -4.97
N LYS A 307 9.38 21.83 -4.13
CA LYS A 307 8.96 22.17 -2.75
C LYS A 307 10.14 22.25 -1.78
N ASP A 308 11.25 21.61 -2.10
CA ASP A 308 12.41 21.48 -1.21
C ASP A 308 13.44 22.60 -1.41
N LYS A 309 13.28 23.46 -2.43
CA LYS A 309 14.27 24.48 -2.81
C LYS A 309 14.74 25.36 -1.65
N SER A 310 13.84 25.75 -0.74
CA SER A 310 14.18 26.61 0.40
C SER A 310 14.90 25.90 1.54
N ILE A 311 14.88 24.56 1.56
CA ILE A 311 15.42 23.72 2.64
C ILE A 311 16.54 22.77 2.18
N GLN A 312 16.82 22.74 0.87
CA GLN A 312 17.83 21.83 0.30
C GLN A 312 19.22 22.06 0.88
N TYR A 313 19.57 23.31 1.21
CA TYR A 313 20.84 23.66 1.86
C TYR A 313 21.07 22.92 3.19
N LEU A 314 20.01 22.52 3.89
CA LEU A 314 20.11 21.79 5.16
C LEU A 314 20.72 20.40 4.97
N LYS A 315 20.48 19.75 3.82
CA LYS A 315 21.11 18.46 3.51
C LYS A 315 22.62 18.62 3.36
N GLU A 316 23.07 19.69 2.72
CA GLU A 316 24.50 19.99 2.55
C GLU A 316 25.15 20.38 3.88
N GLN A 317 24.49 21.25 4.65
CA GLN A 317 24.99 21.73 5.95
C GLN A 317 25.25 20.59 6.94
N TYR A 318 24.41 19.56 6.95
CA TYR A 318 24.49 18.44 7.88
C TYR A 318 25.03 17.14 7.26
N ASP A 319 25.57 17.23 6.03
CA ASP A 319 26.16 16.12 5.29
C ASP A 319 25.21 14.90 5.16
N LEU A 320 23.96 15.16 4.77
CA LEU A 320 22.89 14.19 4.54
C LEU A 320 22.75 13.93 3.03
N ARG A 321 23.73 13.22 2.46
CA ARG A 321 23.88 13.04 1.01
C ARG A 321 23.15 11.82 0.47
N ALA A 322 22.94 10.80 1.29
CA ALA A 322 22.32 9.56 0.85
C ALA A 322 20.83 9.52 1.21
N GLU A 323 20.02 8.85 0.38
CA GLU A 323 18.59 8.65 0.64
C GLU A 323 18.33 7.92 1.97
N HIS A 324 19.28 7.09 2.41
CA HIS A 324 19.23 6.35 3.68
C HIS A 324 19.70 7.16 4.90
N ASP A 325 20.18 8.39 4.73
CA ASP A 325 20.54 9.26 5.85
C ASP A 325 19.30 9.82 6.55
N LEU A 326 18.12 9.78 5.90
CA LEU A 326 16.83 10.19 6.46
C LEU A 326 16.02 8.96 6.91
N PRO A 327 15.35 9.00 8.07
CA PRO A 327 15.19 10.13 8.98
C PRO A 327 16.48 10.49 9.74
N ALA A 328 16.65 11.78 10.07
CA ALA A 328 17.76 12.29 10.85
C ALA A 328 17.27 13.20 11.98
N VAL A 329 17.96 13.14 13.13
CA VAL A 329 17.72 14.01 14.29
C VAL A 329 19.03 14.70 14.64
N ILE A 330 19.01 16.03 14.62
CA ILE A 330 20.21 16.85 14.81
C ILE A 330 20.00 17.75 16.03
N LYS A 331 20.92 17.66 16.99
CA LYS A 331 21.04 18.62 18.07
C LYS A 331 21.98 19.73 17.64
N VAL A 332 21.61 20.98 17.88
CA VAL A 332 22.48 22.14 17.67
C VAL A 332 22.55 22.93 18.95
N ASP A 333 23.77 23.06 19.49
CA ASP A 333 24.01 23.86 20.70
C ASP A 333 24.11 25.36 20.38
N ASP A 334 24.22 26.19 21.41
CA ASP A 334 24.24 27.65 21.29
C ASP A 334 25.50 28.18 20.58
N GLU A 335 26.55 27.36 20.53
CA GLU A 335 27.79 27.63 19.80
C GLU A 335 27.71 27.17 18.32
N GLY A 336 26.61 26.55 17.91
CA GLY A 336 26.39 26.05 16.56
C GLY A 336 27.04 24.68 16.28
N ARG A 337 27.60 24.01 17.30
CA ARG A 337 28.08 22.63 17.17
C ARG A 337 26.89 21.69 17.05
N SER A 338 27.06 20.62 16.28
CA SER A 338 25.98 19.68 16.04
C SER A 338 26.33 18.23 16.31
N ASN A 339 25.36 17.48 16.83
CA ASN A 339 25.40 16.02 16.90
C ASN A 339 24.22 15.46 16.11
N ILE A 340 24.44 14.37 15.39
CA ILE A 340 23.49 13.86 14.40
C ILE A 340 23.27 12.36 14.63
N LEU A 341 22.00 11.98 14.76
CA LEU A 341 21.53 10.61 14.68
C LEU A 341 20.87 10.41 13.31
N ARG A 342 21.27 9.38 12.53
CA ARG A 342 20.82 9.15 11.15
C ARG A 342 20.24 7.75 10.95
N GLY A 343 19.35 7.60 9.96
CA GLY A 343 18.89 6.31 9.44
C GLY A 343 17.86 5.60 10.33
N ASN A 344 18.18 4.37 10.76
CA ASN A 344 17.24 3.52 11.52
C ASN A 344 17.12 3.98 12.98
N ILE A 345 16.29 5.00 13.19
CA ILE A 345 16.00 5.59 14.50
C ILE A 345 14.73 4.98 15.07
N TYR A 346 14.84 4.46 16.30
CA TYR A 346 13.74 3.86 17.07
C TYR A 346 13.59 4.60 18.40
N LYS A 347 12.50 4.35 19.13
CA LYS A 347 12.20 5.08 20.37
C LYS A 347 13.37 5.12 21.36
N ASP A 348 13.96 3.97 21.67
CA ASP A 348 14.96 3.87 22.74
C ASP A 348 16.27 4.58 22.37
N ASN A 349 16.78 4.35 21.15
CA ASN A 349 18.01 5.02 20.71
C ASN A 349 17.81 6.53 20.52
N LEU A 350 16.60 6.98 20.19
CA LEU A 350 16.27 8.40 20.18
C LEU A 350 16.28 8.99 21.59
N ILE A 351 15.72 8.30 22.58
CA ILE A 351 15.72 8.77 23.98
C ILE A 351 17.15 8.87 24.51
N ASP A 352 17.98 7.86 24.26
CA ASP A 352 19.39 7.86 24.66
C ASP A 352 20.14 9.00 23.98
N PHE A 353 19.92 9.18 22.67
CA PHE A 353 20.48 10.29 21.93
C PHE A 353 20.01 11.62 22.50
N LEU A 354 18.72 11.82 22.80
CA LEU A 354 18.18 13.05 23.39
C LEU A 354 18.76 13.34 24.78
N LYS A 355 19.06 12.33 25.59
CA LYS A 355 19.67 12.52 26.91
C LYS A 355 21.19 12.71 26.87
N SER A 356 21.85 12.36 25.77
CA SER A 356 23.30 12.51 25.65
C SER A 356 23.72 13.98 25.60
N HIS A 357 24.83 14.31 26.27
CA HIS A 357 25.40 15.67 26.35
C HIS A 357 26.53 15.89 25.33
N GLU A 358 26.87 14.90 24.53
CA GLU A 358 27.99 14.99 23.59
C GLU A 358 27.56 15.76 22.34
N VAL A 359 28.17 16.93 22.10
CA VAL A 359 28.08 17.67 20.84
C VAL A 359 29.48 17.70 20.23
N GLN A 360 29.70 16.95 19.16
CA GLN A 360 31.00 16.91 18.48
C GLN A 360 31.15 18.12 17.55
N LYS A 361 32.39 18.64 17.41
CA LYS A 361 32.70 19.73 16.47
C LYS A 361 32.51 19.22 15.04
N THR A 362 31.54 19.78 14.31
CA THR A 362 31.45 19.63 12.86
C THR A 362 32.64 20.39 12.26
N GLN A 363 33.63 19.68 11.72
CA GLN A 363 34.73 20.30 10.98
C GLN A 363 34.21 20.74 9.61
N SER A 364 33.87 22.01 9.49
CA SER A 364 33.77 22.69 8.19
C SER A 364 35.20 22.95 7.68
N GLN A 365 35.56 22.34 6.54
CA GLN A 365 36.65 22.82 5.69
C GLN A 365 36.08 23.65 4.56
#